data_AF-A0A9P9YFD2-F1
#
_entry.id   AF-A0A9P9YFD2-F1
#
_cell.length_a   1.000
_cell.length_b   1.000
_cell.length_c   1.000
_cell.angle_alpha   90.00
_cell.angle_beta   90.00
_cell.angle_gamma   90.00
#
_symmetry.space_group_name_H-M   'P 1'
#
loop_
_entity.id
_entity.type
_entity.pdbx_description
1 polymer ?
#
loop_
_entity_poly.entity_id
_entity_poly.type
_entity_poly.pdbx_seq_one_letter_code
_entity_poly.pdbx_strand_id
1 'polypeptide(L)'
;MKAQTIANMLSAVVLVVLVGQAVGNTVTSCHSCEGANCQRVQLSKTQPCVDSLDYCVTIYDEAKVLFKGCSLEIPYELRSKCNDNRSCYKCNTKECNNVGSAKYACIQCDSSKDSNCASNAALLEATRCTAPTAANSYCYVKSSGGSITRGCSTTETDQQSCLNDANCLLCSSGDIRNCNAANIAEGSSNVGNRFIRFLR
;
A
#
# COMPACT_ATOMS: atom_id res chain seq x y z
N MET A 1 29.96 -2.62 84.26
CA MET A 1 29.35 -3.48 83.24
C MET A 1 28.24 -2.66 82.59
N LYS A 2 28.47 -2.10 81.39
CA LYS A 2 27.51 -1.22 80.72
C LYS A 2 26.66 -2.05 79.75
N ALA A 3 25.35 -1.99 79.94
CA ALA A 3 24.36 -2.57 79.03
C ALA A 3 24.33 -1.77 77.73
N GLN A 4 24.31 -2.47 76.58
CA GLN A 4 24.12 -1.87 75.26
C GLN A 4 22.83 -2.39 74.65
N THR A 5 21.96 -1.44 74.34
CA THR A 5 20.58 -1.56 73.91
C THR A 5 20.49 -2.09 72.47
N ILE A 6 19.58 -3.04 72.25
CA ILE A 6 19.25 -3.62 70.95
C ILE A 6 18.47 -2.59 70.12
N ALA A 7 18.97 -2.25 68.93
CA ALA A 7 18.27 -1.41 67.97
C ALA A 7 17.37 -2.26 67.06
N ASN A 8 16.05 -2.01 67.09
CA ASN A 8 15.07 -2.65 66.21
C ASN A 8 15.23 -2.12 64.77
N MET A 9 15.67 -2.98 63.86
CA MET A 9 15.58 -2.77 62.41
C MET A 9 14.16 -3.08 61.93
N LEU A 10 13.35 -2.05 61.71
CA LEU A 10 12.07 -2.15 61.01
C LEU A 10 12.34 -2.38 59.52
N SER A 11 12.24 -3.64 59.10
CA SER A 11 12.33 -4.03 57.69
C SER A 11 11.02 -3.67 56.99
N ALA A 12 11.02 -2.59 56.20
CA ALA A 12 9.91 -2.21 55.35
C ALA A 12 9.87 -3.15 54.14
N VAL A 13 8.96 -4.12 54.14
CA VAL A 13 8.69 -4.98 53.00
C VAL A 13 7.95 -4.16 51.94
N VAL A 14 8.68 -3.67 50.93
CA VAL A 14 8.11 -3.03 49.76
C VAL A 14 7.50 -4.12 48.88
N LEU A 15 6.17 -4.23 48.90
CA LEU A 15 5.42 -5.09 48.00
C LEU A 15 5.47 -4.48 46.59
N VAL A 16 6.38 -4.95 45.75
CA VAL A 16 6.40 -4.59 44.33
C VAL A 16 5.24 -5.32 43.65
N VAL A 17 4.12 -4.62 43.47
CA VAL A 17 3.01 -5.10 42.64
C VAL A 17 3.47 -5.04 41.19
N LEU A 18 3.85 -6.18 40.63
CA LEU A 18 4.01 -6.35 39.19
C LEU A 18 2.62 -6.22 38.55
N VAL A 19 2.26 -5.01 38.15
CA VAL A 19 1.14 -4.80 37.23
C VAL A 19 1.58 -5.36 35.88
N GLY A 20 1.30 -6.64 35.67
CA GLY A 20 1.40 -7.25 34.35
C GLY A 20 0.44 -6.50 33.44
N GLN A 21 0.96 -5.68 32.53
CA GLN A 21 0.16 -5.17 31.43
C GLN A 21 -0.20 -6.38 30.57
N ALA A 22 -1.37 -6.96 30.80
CA ALA A 22 -2.01 -7.78 29.79
C ALA A 22 -2.28 -6.84 28.62
N VAL A 23 -1.36 -6.79 27.65
CA VAL A 23 -1.66 -6.25 26.33
C VAL A 23 -2.69 -7.22 25.76
N GLY A 24 -3.97 -6.96 26.06
CA GLY A 24 -5.07 -7.70 25.48
C GLY A 24 -4.92 -7.62 23.98
N ASN A 25 -4.92 -8.76 23.31
CA ASN A 25 -4.80 -8.84 21.87
C ASN A 25 -6.03 -8.14 21.29
N THR A 26 -5.87 -6.90 20.81
CA THR A 26 -7.00 -6.08 20.39
C THR A 26 -7.48 -6.57 19.03
N VAL A 27 -8.78 -6.79 18.92
CA VAL A 27 -9.43 -7.14 17.66
C VAL A 27 -9.18 -6.00 16.66
N THR A 28 -8.49 -6.30 15.56
CA THR A 28 -8.17 -5.32 14.52
C THR A 28 -9.39 -5.04 13.64
N SER A 29 -9.37 -3.92 12.91
CA SER A 29 -10.33 -3.64 11.83
C SER A 29 -9.60 -3.55 10.50
N CYS A 30 -10.25 -4.03 9.45
CA CYS A 30 -9.68 -4.10 8.10
C CYS A 30 -10.59 -3.40 7.10
N HIS A 31 -10.03 -2.92 5.99
CA HIS A 31 -10.85 -2.58 4.83
C HIS A 31 -11.54 -3.83 4.31
N SER A 32 -12.76 -3.66 3.79
CA SER A 32 -13.63 -4.75 3.36
C SER A 32 -14.24 -4.49 1.98
N CYS A 33 -14.10 -5.46 1.07
CA CYS A 33 -14.79 -5.50 -0.21
C CYS A 33 -14.65 -6.90 -0.83
N GLU A 34 -15.56 -7.26 -1.72
CA GLU A 34 -15.51 -8.51 -2.48
C GLU A 34 -15.96 -8.30 -3.93
N GLY A 35 -15.23 -8.93 -4.86
CA GLY A 35 -15.53 -8.94 -6.28
C GLY A 35 -15.64 -7.54 -6.86
N ALA A 36 -16.70 -7.30 -7.64
CA ALA A 36 -16.96 -6.01 -8.30
C ALA A 36 -17.08 -4.82 -7.33
N ASN A 37 -17.37 -5.06 -6.05
CA ASN A 37 -17.47 -3.98 -5.07
C ASN A 37 -16.10 -3.36 -4.74
N CYS A 38 -15.00 -4.10 -4.95
CA CYS A 38 -13.66 -3.55 -4.78
C CYS A 38 -13.30 -2.49 -5.83
N GLN A 39 -14.03 -2.43 -6.94
CA GLN A 39 -13.85 -1.41 -7.96
C GLN A 39 -14.72 -0.15 -7.73
N ARG A 40 -15.55 -0.14 -6.68
CA ARG A 40 -16.46 0.98 -6.43
C ARG A 40 -15.80 2.00 -5.50
N VAL A 41 -15.43 3.15 -6.07
CA VAL A 41 -14.77 4.28 -5.36
C VAL A 41 -15.55 4.74 -4.12
N GLN A 42 -16.89 4.65 -4.15
CA GLN A 42 -17.75 5.12 -3.05
C GLN A 42 -17.93 4.11 -1.90
N LEU A 43 -17.37 2.90 -1.99
CA LEU A 43 -17.55 1.83 -1.01
C LEU A 43 -16.27 1.54 -0.22
N SER A 44 -15.60 2.58 0.27
CA SER A 44 -14.54 2.38 1.27
C SER A 44 -15.18 1.93 2.59
N LYS A 45 -15.36 0.62 2.73
CA LYS A 45 -15.90 0.00 3.95
C LYS A 45 -14.76 -0.54 4.80
N THR A 46 -14.95 -0.49 6.11
CA THR A 46 -14.13 -1.19 7.08
C THR A 46 -15.02 -2.10 7.93
N GLN A 47 -14.45 -3.16 8.46
CA GLN A 47 -15.13 -4.07 9.37
C GLN A 47 -14.19 -4.48 10.51
N PRO A 48 -14.70 -4.66 11.74
CA PRO A 48 -13.94 -5.32 12.79
C PRO A 48 -13.78 -6.81 12.44
N CYS A 49 -12.61 -7.39 12.76
CA CYS A 49 -12.44 -8.83 12.67
C CYS A 49 -13.15 -9.54 13.83
N VAL A 50 -13.30 -10.86 13.72
CA VAL A 50 -14.01 -11.64 14.76
C VAL A 50 -13.03 -12.17 15.80
N ASP A 51 -11.83 -12.53 15.37
CA ASP A 51 -10.81 -13.12 16.25
C ASP A 51 -9.63 -12.15 16.48
N SER A 52 -8.96 -12.27 17.62
CA SER A 52 -7.74 -11.50 17.91
C SER A 52 -6.51 -11.98 17.12
N LEU A 53 -6.57 -13.20 16.58
CA LEU A 53 -5.57 -13.79 15.69
C LEU A 53 -5.86 -13.49 14.22
N ASP A 54 -7.00 -12.87 13.90
CA ASP A 54 -7.27 -12.41 12.55
C ASP A 54 -6.27 -11.33 12.13
N TYR A 55 -5.93 -11.36 10.84
CA TYR A 55 -5.14 -10.33 10.20
C TYR A 55 -5.84 -9.80 8.96
N CYS A 56 -5.47 -8.59 8.56
CA CYS A 56 -6.03 -7.98 7.36
C CYS A 56 -5.39 -8.56 6.11
N VAL A 57 -6.22 -8.77 5.09
CA VAL A 57 -5.82 -9.36 3.81
C VAL A 57 -6.27 -8.49 2.65
N THR A 58 -5.46 -8.45 1.59
CA THR A 58 -5.89 -8.04 0.24
C THR A 58 -5.50 -9.12 -0.75
N ILE A 59 -6.43 -9.57 -1.58
CA ILE A 59 -6.20 -10.58 -2.60
C ILE A 59 -6.34 -9.93 -3.97
N TYR A 60 -5.43 -10.29 -4.87
CA TYR A 60 -5.32 -9.72 -6.20
C TYR A 60 -5.51 -10.78 -7.29
N ASP A 61 -5.97 -10.29 -8.44
CA ASP A 61 -5.73 -10.90 -9.73
C ASP A 61 -4.95 -9.89 -10.55
N GLU A 62 -3.66 -10.15 -10.75
CA GLU A 62 -2.76 -9.14 -11.30
C GLU A 62 -2.79 -7.85 -10.47
N ALA A 63 -3.21 -6.72 -11.06
CA ALA A 63 -3.41 -5.46 -10.37
C ALA A 63 -4.77 -5.36 -9.67
N LYS A 64 -5.77 -6.09 -10.18
CA LYS A 64 -7.16 -5.99 -9.76
C LYS A 64 -7.32 -6.52 -8.35
N VAL A 65 -7.99 -5.77 -7.49
CA VAL A 65 -8.38 -6.25 -6.16
C VAL A 65 -9.62 -7.14 -6.29
N LEU A 66 -9.51 -8.36 -5.78
CA LEU A 66 -10.62 -9.31 -5.68
C LEU A 66 -11.29 -9.29 -4.32
N PHE A 67 -10.51 -9.09 -3.26
CA PHE A 67 -11.00 -9.14 -1.88
C PHE A 67 -10.15 -8.26 -0.96
N LYS A 68 -10.81 -7.61 -0.01
CA LYS A 68 -10.23 -7.03 1.20
C LYS A 68 -11.05 -7.54 2.38
N GLY A 69 -10.42 -7.92 3.47
CA GLY A 69 -11.13 -8.30 4.69
C GLY A 69 -10.22 -8.94 5.72
N CYS A 70 -10.83 -9.57 6.72
CA CYS A 70 -10.16 -10.33 7.75
C CYS A 70 -9.81 -11.75 7.26
N SER A 71 -8.78 -12.37 7.83
CA SER A 71 -8.25 -13.65 7.34
C SER A 71 -9.21 -14.83 7.43
N LEU A 72 -10.07 -14.89 8.44
CA LEU A 72 -11.09 -15.94 8.58
C LEU A 72 -12.26 -15.78 7.59
N GLU A 73 -12.44 -14.59 7.03
CA GLU A 73 -13.53 -14.27 6.11
C GLU A 73 -13.15 -14.45 4.63
N ILE A 74 -11.93 -14.90 4.33
CA ILE A 74 -11.51 -15.14 2.95
C ILE A 74 -12.42 -16.20 2.29
N PRO A 75 -13.09 -15.87 1.17
CA PRO A 75 -13.90 -16.82 0.40
C PRO A 75 -13.09 -18.04 -0.01
N TYR A 76 -13.71 -19.22 0.02
CA TYR A 76 -13.03 -20.51 -0.15
C TYR A 76 -12.18 -20.56 -1.43
N GLU A 77 -12.73 -20.08 -2.54
CA GLU A 77 -12.12 -20.02 -3.87
C GLU A 77 -10.91 -19.06 -3.96
N LEU A 78 -10.80 -18.10 -3.03
CA LEU A 78 -9.68 -17.15 -2.99
C LEU A 78 -8.56 -17.56 -2.04
N ARG A 79 -8.80 -18.51 -1.13
CA ARG A 79 -7.82 -18.92 -0.09
C ARG A 79 -6.47 -19.35 -0.68
N SER A 80 -6.49 -20.09 -1.78
CA SER A 80 -5.28 -20.59 -2.43
C SER A 80 -4.39 -19.47 -2.98
N LYS A 81 -4.94 -18.30 -3.36
CA LYS A 81 -4.15 -17.14 -3.78
C LYS A 81 -3.26 -16.61 -2.66
N CYS A 82 -3.61 -16.86 -1.38
CA CYS A 82 -2.79 -16.48 -0.23
C CYS A 82 -1.63 -17.42 0.09
N ASN A 83 -1.39 -18.42 -0.75
CA ASN A 83 -0.15 -19.20 -0.78
C ASN A 83 0.95 -18.48 -1.59
N ASP A 84 0.58 -17.51 -2.43
CA ASP A 84 1.50 -16.67 -3.20
C ASP A 84 1.50 -15.23 -2.66
N ASN A 85 2.66 -14.78 -2.15
CA ASN A 85 2.84 -13.43 -1.61
C ASN A 85 2.68 -12.31 -2.66
N ARG A 86 2.66 -12.64 -3.97
CA ARG A 86 2.39 -11.67 -5.04
C ARG A 86 0.89 -11.45 -5.25
N SER A 87 0.09 -12.48 -5.00
CA SER A 87 -1.36 -12.48 -5.18
C SER A 87 -2.13 -12.17 -3.89
N CYS A 88 -1.44 -12.08 -2.75
CA CYS A 88 -2.05 -11.79 -1.47
C CYS A 88 -1.11 -10.98 -0.58
N TYR A 89 -1.64 -9.92 0.04
CA TYR A 89 -0.96 -9.14 1.06
C TYR A 89 -1.61 -9.40 2.42
N LYS A 90 -0.80 -9.57 3.47
CA LYS A 90 -1.20 -9.87 4.84
C LYS A 90 -0.57 -8.85 5.79
N CYS A 91 -1.33 -8.33 6.75
CA CYS A 91 -0.83 -7.34 7.71
C CYS A 91 -1.69 -7.29 8.99
N ASN A 92 -1.09 -6.87 10.11
CA ASN A 92 -1.68 -7.00 11.45
C ASN A 92 -1.99 -5.65 12.13
N THR A 93 -1.86 -4.53 11.42
CA THR A 93 -2.21 -3.21 11.95
C THR A 93 -3.59 -2.78 11.48
N LYS A 94 -4.20 -1.81 12.17
CA LYS A 94 -5.53 -1.30 11.82
C LYS A 94 -5.54 -0.79 10.38
N GLU A 95 -6.51 -1.27 9.59
CA GLU A 95 -6.82 -0.78 8.23
C GLU A 95 -5.62 -0.81 7.25
N CYS A 96 -4.66 -1.70 7.50
CA CYS A 96 -3.40 -1.76 6.74
C CYS A 96 -3.54 -2.34 5.32
N ASN A 97 -4.65 -3.02 5.04
CA ASN A 97 -4.90 -3.73 3.78
C ASN A 97 -5.45 -2.81 2.67
N ASN A 98 -5.06 -1.53 2.66
CA ASN A 98 -5.36 -0.61 1.55
C ASN A 98 -4.21 -0.43 0.54
N VAL A 99 -3.57 -1.54 0.19
CA VAL A 99 -2.40 -1.54 -0.71
C VAL A 99 -2.67 -2.29 -2.00
N GLY A 100 -2.01 -1.88 -3.08
CA GLY A 100 -2.01 -2.56 -4.36
C GLY A 100 -1.03 -3.74 -4.40
N SER A 101 -1.10 -4.54 -5.46
CA SER A 101 -0.16 -5.64 -5.69
C SER A 101 1.29 -5.12 -5.78
N ALA A 102 2.23 -5.82 -5.13
CA ALA A 102 3.65 -5.45 -5.16
C ALA A 102 4.24 -5.49 -6.57
N LYS A 103 3.67 -6.29 -7.48
CA LYS A 103 4.09 -6.38 -8.89
C LYS A 103 3.81 -5.08 -9.65
N TYR A 104 2.82 -4.31 -9.22
CA TYR A 104 2.37 -3.09 -9.89
C TYR A 104 2.83 -1.81 -9.14
N ALA A 105 4.01 -1.87 -8.52
CA ALA A 105 4.64 -0.71 -7.90
C ALA A 105 5.13 0.31 -8.96
N CYS A 106 5.15 1.59 -8.59
CA CYS A 106 5.55 2.68 -9.47
C CYS A 106 6.60 3.55 -8.80
N ILE A 107 7.44 4.23 -9.58
CA ILE A 107 8.22 5.36 -9.06
C ILE A 107 7.22 6.47 -8.69
N GLN A 108 7.32 6.97 -7.47
CA GLN A 108 6.44 8.02 -6.94
C GLN A 108 7.31 9.20 -6.47
N CYS A 109 7.31 10.30 -7.23
CA CYS A 109 8.18 11.44 -6.95
C CYS A 109 7.66 12.74 -7.58
N ASP A 110 8.23 13.85 -7.12
CA ASP A 110 7.96 15.21 -7.59
C ASP A 110 9.30 15.95 -7.76
N SER A 111 9.58 16.46 -8.96
CA SER A 111 10.84 17.13 -9.28
C SER A 111 11.05 18.45 -8.52
N SER A 112 10.01 19.04 -7.95
CA SER A 112 10.13 20.20 -7.05
C SER A 112 10.75 19.85 -5.69
N LYS A 113 10.73 18.57 -5.31
CA LYS A 113 11.25 18.06 -4.03
C LYS A 113 12.51 17.22 -4.20
N ASP A 114 12.62 16.49 -5.31
CA ASP A 114 13.78 15.67 -5.65
C ASP A 114 14.10 15.80 -7.14
N SER A 115 15.24 16.43 -7.45
CA SER A 115 15.66 16.65 -8.84
C SER A 115 15.84 15.35 -9.62
N ASN A 116 16.15 14.23 -8.94
CA ASN A 116 16.25 12.91 -9.58
C ASN A 116 14.93 12.46 -10.21
N CYS A 117 13.79 12.97 -9.76
CA CYS A 117 12.50 12.66 -10.36
C CYS A 117 12.44 13.05 -11.85
N ALA A 118 13.10 14.15 -12.22
CA ALA A 118 13.21 14.59 -13.59
C ALA A 118 14.44 13.98 -14.29
N SER A 119 15.61 14.03 -13.66
CA SER A 119 16.89 13.73 -14.33
C SER A 119 17.35 12.27 -14.23
N ASN A 120 17.03 11.58 -13.14
CA ASN A 120 17.60 10.28 -12.79
C ASN A 120 16.54 9.29 -12.27
N ALA A 121 15.34 9.31 -12.83
CA ALA A 121 14.21 8.54 -12.30
C ALA A 121 14.48 7.03 -12.25
N ALA A 122 15.34 6.50 -13.13
CA ALA A 122 15.74 5.10 -13.13
C ALA A 122 16.54 4.67 -11.88
N LEU A 123 17.10 5.61 -11.11
CA LEU A 123 17.77 5.34 -9.83
C LEU A 123 16.80 5.31 -8.64
N LEU A 124 15.54 5.73 -8.85
CA LEU A 124 14.54 5.76 -7.80
C LEU A 124 13.86 4.40 -7.67
N GLU A 125 13.68 3.97 -6.43
CA GLU A 125 12.96 2.74 -6.11
C GLU A 125 11.45 2.93 -6.27
N ALA A 126 10.81 1.95 -6.89
CA ALA A 126 9.36 1.93 -7.00
C ALA A 126 8.72 1.53 -5.66
N THR A 127 7.64 2.22 -5.31
CA THR A 127 6.86 1.95 -4.10
C THR A 127 5.47 1.44 -4.47
N ARG A 128 4.90 0.61 -3.58
CA ARG A 128 3.57 0.03 -3.83
C ARG A 128 2.54 1.14 -3.95
N CYS A 129 1.66 1.01 -4.93
CA CYS A 129 0.49 1.86 -5.05
C CYS A 129 -0.52 1.57 -3.94
N THR A 130 -1.42 2.51 -3.72
CA THR A 130 -2.67 2.23 -3.02
C THR A 130 -3.49 1.20 -3.80
N ALA A 131 -4.44 0.55 -3.13
CA ALA A 131 -5.27 -0.44 -3.79
C ALA A 131 -6.10 0.19 -4.91
N PRO A 132 -6.06 -0.34 -6.15
CA PRO A 132 -6.83 0.20 -7.24
C PRO A 132 -8.32 -0.07 -7.10
N THR A 133 -9.11 0.93 -7.47
CA THR A 133 -10.55 0.81 -7.70
C THR A 133 -10.86 0.67 -9.19
N ALA A 134 -9.88 0.89 -10.08
CA ALA A 134 -9.96 0.43 -11.46
C ALA A 134 -9.63 -1.07 -11.57
N ALA A 135 -9.95 -1.68 -12.72
CA ALA A 135 -9.53 -3.05 -13.02
C ALA A 135 -7.99 -3.19 -13.15
N ASN A 136 -7.30 -2.10 -13.48
CA ASN A 136 -5.86 -2.06 -13.66
C ASN A 136 -5.23 -1.00 -12.73
N SER A 137 -3.94 -1.18 -12.45
CA SER A 137 -3.09 -0.17 -11.79
C SER A 137 -1.97 0.20 -12.74
N TYR A 138 -1.90 1.46 -13.14
CA TYR A 138 -0.86 1.97 -14.02
C TYR A 138 0.11 2.89 -13.29
N CYS A 139 1.29 3.03 -13.85
CA CYS A 139 2.21 4.08 -13.47
C CYS A 139 2.12 5.23 -14.48
N TYR A 140 2.23 6.45 -13.99
CA TYR A 140 2.28 7.63 -14.84
C TYR A 140 3.60 8.40 -14.70
N VAL A 141 3.93 9.13 -15.75
CA VAL A 141 4.84 10.28 -15.74
C VAL A 141 4.11 11.46 -16.38
N LYS A 142 4.18 12.63 -15.74
CA LYS A 142 3.50 13.84 -16.19
C LYS A 142 4.41 15.06 -16.11
N SER A 143 4.46 15.86 -17.18
CA SER A 143 5.01 17.22 -17.16
C SER A 143 3.90 18.24 -16.94
N SER A 144 4.11 19.18 -16.03
CA SER A 144 3.17 20.28 -15.79
C SER A 144 3.93 21.50 -15.27
N GLY A 145 3.90 22.60 -16.03
CA GLY A 145 4.51 23.86 -15.63
C GLY A 145 6.02 23.76 -15.35
N GLY A 146 6.75 22.97 -16.15
CA GLY A 146 8.19 22.75 -15.97
C GLY A 146 8.58 21.74 -14.89
N SER A 147 7.61 21.15 -14.17
CA SER A 147 7.85 20.09 -13.18
C SER A 147 7.42 18.71 -13.69
N ILE A 148 8.19 17.69 -13.35
CA ILE A 148 7.89 16.28 -13.61
C ILE A 148 7.35 15.63 -12.34
N THR A 149 6.20 14.98 -12.48
CA THR A 149 5.62 14.13 -11.43
C THR A 149 5.48 12.70 -11.94
N ARG A 150 5.74 11.73 -11.07
CA ARG A 150 5.60 10.30 -11.36
C ARG A 150 4.78 9.69 -10.24
N GLY A 151 3.90 8.75 -10.58
CA GLY A 151 3.06 8.14 -9.57
C GLY A 151 2.22 6.97 -10.07
N CYS A 152 1.27 6.57 -9.23
CA CYS A 152 0.29 5.54 -9.54
C CYS A 152 -1.01 6.16 -10.06
N SER A 153 -1.66 5.47 -11.00
CA SER A 153 -2.99 5.78 -11.52
C SER A 153 -3.91 4.59 -11.24
N THR A 154 -4.67 4.68 -10.16
CA THR A 154 -5.41 3.57 -9.53
C THR A 154 -6.92 3.66 -9.71
N THR A 155 -7.40 4.75 -10.30
CA THR A 155 -8.82 4.99 -10.61
C THR A 155 -9.02 5.21 -12.11
N GLU A 156 -10.20 4.88 -12.64
CA GLU A 156 -10.51 5.12 -14.06
C GLU A 156 -10.48 6.61 -14.40
N THR A 157 -10.89 7.48 -13.47
CA THR A 157 -10.86 8.93 -13.62
C THR A 157 -9.44 9.45 -13.83
N ASP A 158 -8.47 8.99 -13.02
CA ASP A 158 -7.07 9.41 -13.15
C ASP A 158 -6.47 8.90 -14.46
N GLN A 159 -6.81 7.66 -14.84
CA GLN A 159 -6.36 7.04 -16.08
C GLN A 159 -6.87 7.83 -17.29
N GLN A 160 -8.17 8.13 -17.32
CA GLN A 160 -8.76 8.91 -18.40
C GLN A 160 -8.24 10.34 -18.46
N SER A 161 -8.01 10.96 -17.29
CA SER A 161 -7.43 12.31 -17.20
C SER A 161 -6.02 12.35 -17.78
N CYS A 162 -5.18 11.36 -17.45
CA CYS A 162 -3.84 11.24 -18.02
C CYS A 162 -3.88 10.96 -19.53
N LEU A 163 -4.75 10.05 -19.99
CA LEU A 163 -4.90 9.75 -21.43
C LEU A 163 -5.32 10.97 -22.26
N ASN A 164 -6.06 11.89 -21.66
CA ASN A 164 -6.51 13.13 -22.30
C ASN A 164 -5.48 14.27 -22.22
N ASP A 165 -4.41 14.12 -21.42
CA ASP A 165 -3.35 15.11 -21.25
C ASP A 165 -2.14 14.76 -22.13
N ALA A 166 -1.77 15.65 -23.06
CA ALA A 166 -0.64 15.44 -23.96
C ALA A 166 0.71 15.35 -23.23
N ASN A 167 0.78 15.88 -22.01
CA ASN A 167 1.98 15.85 -21.18
C ASN A 167 1.93 14.73 -20.14
N CYS A 168 1.07 13.72 -20.29
CA CYS A 168 0.96 12.58 -19.39
C CYS A 168 1.05 11.26 -20.15
N LEU A 169 1.83 10.32 -19.63
CA LEU A 169 1.99 8.97 -20.19
C LEU A 169 1.66 7.93 -19.15
N LEU A 170 0.93 6.89 -19.56
CA LEU A 170 0.64 5.71 -18.74
C LEU A 170 1.45 4.50 -19.22
N CYS A 171 1.80 3.64 -18.28
CA CYS A 171 2.42 2.35 -18.54
C CYS A 171 2.06 1.33 -17.44
N SER A 172 2.18 0.04 -17.75
CA SER A 172 1.91 -1.05 -16.82
C SER A 172 3.20 -1.60 -16.22
N SER A 173 3.38 -1.47 -14.90
CA SER A 173 4.49 -2.12 -14.19
C SER A 173 4.37 -3.65 -14.15
N GLY A 174 3.20 -4.20 -14.52
CA GLY A 174 3.01 -5.63 -14.69
C GLY A 174 3.82 -6.22 -15.84
N ASP A 175 4.10 -5.40 -16.86
CA ASP A 175 4.85 -5.77 -18.06
C ASP A 175 6.33 -5.36 -17.92
N ILE A 176 6.59 -4.13 -17.49
CA ILE A 176 7.94 -3.57 -17.33
C ILE A 176 8.06 -2.87 -15.99
N ARG A 177 8.95 -3.37 -15.14
CA ARG A 177 9.27 -2.71 -13.86
C ARG A 177 9.77 -1.29 -14.11
N ASN A 178 9.33 -0.36 -13.28
CA ASN A 178 9.74 1.04 -13.34
C ASN A 178 9.50 1.66 -14.73
N CYS A 179 8.45 1.22 -15.46
CA CYS A 179 8.15 1.71 -16.80
C CYS A 179 7.97 3.24 -16.84
N ASN A 180 7.55 3.83 -15.72
CA ASN A 180 7.42 5.26 -15.56
C ASN A 180 8.73 5.95 -15.16
N ALA A 181 9.91 5.35 -15.41
CA ALA A 181 11.19 6.04 -15.41
C ALA A 181 11.47 6.76 -16.74
N ALA A 182 10.68 6.48 -17.78
CA ALA A 182 10.84 7.08 -19.10
C ALA A 182 10.79 8.62 -19.06
N ASN A 183 11.64 9.26 -19.87
CA ASN A 183 11.64 10.72 -19.98
C ASN A 183 10.52 11.18 -20.92
N ILE A 184 9.82 12.23 -20.52
CA ILE A 184 8.82 12.91 -21.34
C ILE A 184 9.38 14.27 -21.77
N ALA A 185 9.32 14.58 -23.06
CA ALA A 185 9.66 15.91 -23.57
C ALA A 185 8.37 16.70 -23.79
N GLU A 186 8.34 17.97 -23.37
CA GLU A 186 7.20 18.85 -23.61
C GLU A 186 7.00 19.05 -25.11
N GLY A 187 5.75 18.89 -25.59
CA GLY A 187 5.41 19.15 -26.99
C GLY A 187 5.85 18.08 -28.00
N SER A 188 6.17 16.85 -27.58
CA SER A 188 6.46 15.77 -28.53
C SER A 188 5.17 15.25 -29.20
N SER A 189 4.78 15.92 -30.28
CA SER A 189 3.60 15.67 -31.11
C SER A 189 3.62 14.34 -31.90
N ASN A 190 4.43 13.35 -31.53
CA ASN A 190 4.44 12.01 -32.16
C ASN A 190 3.65 10.98 -31.34
N VAL A 191 2.37 11.33 -31.15
CA VAL A 191 1.07 10.62 -31.23
C VAL A 191 0.98 9.07 -31.40
N GLY A 192 2.05 8.28 -31.43
CA GLY A 192 1.94 6.84 -31.73
C GLY A 192 1.40 5.94 -30.62
N ASN A 193 1.55 6.30 -29.33
CA ASN A 193 1.22 5.40 -28.23
C ASN A 193 1.11 6.18 -26.89
N ARG A 194 -0.06 6.80 -26.61
CA ARG A 194 -0.35 7.45 -25.31
C ARG A 194 -0.29 6.48 -24.12
N PHE A 195 -0.43 5.20 -24.42
CA PHE A 195 0.08 4.11 -23.60
C PHE A 195 1.47 3.75 -24.10
N ILE A 196 2.48 3.85 -23.24
CA ILE A 196 3.78 3.27 -23.53
C ILE A 196 3.61 1.73 -23.50
N ARG A 197 3.18 1.15 -24.63
CA ARG A 197 3.31 -0.29 -24.89
C ARG A 197 4.73 -0.51 -25.40
N PHE A 198 5.66 -0.68 -24.49
CA PHE A 198 6.94 -1.28 -24.83
C PHE A 198 6.74 -2.80 -24.94
N LEU A 199 6.19 -3.26 -26.06
CA LEU A 199 6.30 -4.64 -26.50
C LEU A 199 7.23 -4.64 -27.71
N ARG A 200 8.45 -5.15 -27.51
CA ARG A 200 9.07 -6.01 -28.51
C ARG A 200 8.71 -7.44 -28.13
#